data_AF-A0A929YI33-F1
#
_entry.id   AF-A0A929YI33-F1
#
_cell.length_a   1.000
_cell.length_b   1.000
_cell.length_c   1.000
_cell.angle_alpha   90.00
_cell.angle_beta   90.00
_cell.angle_gamma   90.00
#
_symmetry.space_group_name_H-M   'P 1'
#
loop_
_entity.id
_entity.type
_entity.pdbx_description
1 polymer ?
#
loop_
_entity_poly.entity_id
_entity_poly.type
_entity_poly.pdbx_seq_one_letter_code
_entity_poly.pdbx_strand_id
1 'polypeptide(L)'
;MPITVNEREKTIHLETDHTSYMMAVSEYGHLGHLYYGKRIKHVNPEEHFRFFEVPSPGPDLKREKARMLAIFPFEYPTGGIGDFRTPALQVRNEKGMSACELLYRNARVEFGKPKLPGLPSSFGDEQSVETLTVELEDPVLHLRVTLFYSVFAKEDVITRSVRICNEGKETLTIERALSVSM
;
A
#
# COMPACT_ATOMS: atom_id res chain seq x y z
N MET A 1 -12.65 -5.64 16.96
CA MET A 1 -12.11 -4.65 16.01
C MET A 1 -10.87 -5.26 15.38
N PRO A 2 -11.03 -5.95 14.24
CA PRO A 2 -9.92 -6.50 13.48
C PRO A 2 -8.91 -5.47 12.97
N ILE A 3 -9.24 -4.18 12.87
CA ILE A 3 -8.33 -3.18 12.27
C ILE A 3 -7.89 -2.16 13.30
N THR A 4 -6.58 -2.03 13.48
CA THR A 4 -5.95 -1.01 14.34
C THR A 4 -5.03 -0.11 13.53
N VAL A 5 -5.22 1.21 13.64
CA VAL A 5 -4.35 2.23 13.06
C VAL A 5 -3.65 2.98 14.19
N ASN A 6 -2.32 2.90 14.25
CA ASN A 6 -1.51 3.64 15.21
C ASN A 6 -0.83 4.81 14.50
N GLU A 7 -1.43 6.00 14.63
CA GLU A 7 -0.92 7.24 14.02
C GLU A 7 0.46 7.65 14.55
N ARG A 8 0.79 7.30 15.80
CA ARG A 8 2.09 7.66 16.41
C ARG A 8 3.23 6.84 15.82
N GLU A 9 3.02 5.54 15.67
CA GLU A 9 4.00 4.61 15.10
C GLU A 9 3.88 4.51 13.57
N LYS A 10 2.85 5.14 12.99
CA LYS A 10 2.46 5.03 11.58
C LYS A 10 2.31 3.58 11.11
N THR A 11 1.73 2.74 11.97
CA THR A 11 1.48 1.32 11.71
C THR A 11 0.00 1.04 11.53
N ILE A 12 -0.29 0.05 10.71
CA ILE A 12 -1.64 -0.46 10.52
C ILE A 12 -1.58 -1.98 10.67
N HIS A 13 -2.44 -2.52 11.51
CA HIS A 13 -2.50 -3.94 11.84
C HIS A 13 -3.91 -4.45 11.58
N LEU A 14 -4.02 -5.37 10.63
CA LEU A 14 -5.22 -6.14 10.34
C LEU A 14 -5.10 -7.51 11.02
N GLU A 15 -6.10 -7.85 11.82
CA GLU A 15 -6.20 -9.09 12.55
C GLU A 15 -7.42 -9.87 12.09
N THR A 16 -7.22 -11.14 11.83
CA THR A 16 -8.29 -12.13 11.79
C THR A 16 -8.21 -12.97 13.06
N ASP A 17 -9.01 -14.02 13.16
CA ASP A 17 -8.96 -14.90 14.34
C ASP A 17 -7.55 -15.51 14.50
N HIS A 18 -6.89 -15.88 13.40
CA HIS A 18 -5.61 -16.61 13.43
C HIS A 18 -4.47 -15.99 12.60
N THR A 19 -4.70 -14.92 11.84
CA THR A 19 -3.67 -14.26 11.03
C THR A 19 -3.51 -12.77 11.33
N SER A 20 -2.27 -12.27 11.19
CA SER A 20 -1.94 -10.84 11.21
C SER A 20 -1.45 -10.42 9.84
N TYR A 21 -1.90 -9.26 9.38
CA TYR A 21 -1.36 -8.52 8.24
C TYR A 21 -0.97 -7.13 8.73
N MET A 22 0.28 -6.72 8.50
CA MET A 22 0.82 -5.47 9.03
C MET A 22 1.49 -4.67 7.93
N MET A 23 1.29 -3.37 7.98
CA MET A 23 1.91 -2.38 7.10
C MET A 23 2.31 -1.15 7.91
N ALA A 24 3.25 -0.36 7.39
CA ALA A 24 3.67 0.88 8.01
C ALA A 24 4.11 1.92 6.98
N VAL A 25 4.04 3.18 7.37
CA VAL A 25 4.49 4.30 6.54
C VAL A 25 5.93 4.63 6.87
N SER A 26 6.79 4.65 5.85
CA SER A 26 8.20 5.00 5.99
C SER A 26 8.40 6.47 6.35
N GLU A 27 9.62 6.83 6.76
CA GLU A 27 10.01 8.23 6.98
C GLU A 27 9.86 9.09 5.71
N TYR A 28 9.95 8.47 4.53
CA TYR A 28 9.79 9.14 3.22
C TYR A 28 8.35 9.18 2.72
N GLY A 29 7.40 8.62 3.48
CA GLY A 29 5.98 8.61 3.15
C GLY A 29 5.50 7.42 2.34
N HIS A 30 6.34 6.42 2.04
CA HIS A 30 5.91 5.23 1.29
C HIS A 30 5.21 4.22 2.21
N LEU A 31 4.15 3.58 1.71
CA LEU A 31 3.45 2.52 2.44
C LEU A 31 4.12 1.17 2.18
N GLY A 32 4.68 0.58 3.23
CA GLY A 32 5.40 -0.69 3.19
C GLY A 32 4.69 -1.82 3.91
N HIS A 33 4.80 -3.01 3.34
CA HIS A 33 4.44 -4.30 3.92
C HIS A 33 5.42 -4.69 5.00
N LEU A 34 4.90 -5.05 6.18
CA LEU A 34 5.71 -5.50 7.31
C LEU A 34 5.62 -7.00 7.53
N TYR A 35 4.41 -7.55 7.49
CA TYR A 35 4.17 -8.94 7.87
C TYR A 35 2.85 -9.45 7.31
N TYR A 36 2.83 -10.69 6.86
CA TYR A 36 1.61 -11.46 6.69
C TYR A 36 1.84 -12.91 7.11
N GLY A 37 1.04 -13.40 8.05
CA GLY A 37 1.18 -14.76 8.56
C GLY A 37 0.41 -15.01 9.85
N LYS A 38 0.93 -15.93 10.66
CA LYS A 38 0.34 -16.30 11.97
C LYS A 38 0.11 -15.07 12.83
N ARG A 39 -1.01 -15.03 13.55
CA ARG A 39 -1.35 -13.91 14.42
C ARG A 39 -0.25 -13.64 15.44
N ILE A 40 0.18 -12.39 15.45
CA ILE A 40 1.18 -11.82 16.35
C ILE A 40 0.65 -10.52 16.96
N LYS A 41 1.10 -10.20 18.17
CA LYS A 41 0.58 -9.07 18.96
C LYS A 41 1.21 -7.73 18.61
N HIS A 42 2.48 -7.73 18.23
CA HIS A 42 3.22 -6.51 17.96
C HIS A 42 4.41 -6.81 17.05
N VAL A 43 4.73 -5.83 16.20
CA VAL A 43 5.92 -5.78 15.36
C VAL A 43 6.43 -4.35 15.43
N ASN A 44 7.71 -4.18 15.73
CA ASN A 44 8.36 -2.89 15.69
C ASN A 44 8.74 -2.56 14.23
N PRO A 45 8.18 -1.49 13.62
CA PRO A 45 8.47 -1.14 12.22
C PRO A 45 9.95 -0.82 11.97
N GLU A 46 10.62 -0.20 12.94
CA GLU A 46 12.04 0.16 12.84
C GLU A 46 12.93 -1.08 12.67
N GLU A 47 12.54 -2.21 13.27
CA GLU A 47 13.25 -3.48 13.15
C GLU A 47 13.02 -4.17 11.79
N HIS A 48 11.99 -3.78 11.03
CA HIS A 48 11.65 -4.39 9.74
C HIS A 48 12.10 -3.56 8.54
N PHE A 49 12.09 -2.24 8.68
CA PHE A 49 12.56 -1.30 7.68
C PHE A 49 14.09 -1.09 7.78
N ARG A 50 14.87 -2.19 7.71
CA ARG A 50 16.35 -2.21 7.81
C ARG A 50 17.05 -1.75 6.52
N PHE A 51 16.55 -0.71 5.87
CA PHE A 51 17.01 -0.27 4.55
C PHE A 51 18.47 0.20 4.54
N PHE A 52 18.95 0.69 5.68
CA PHE A 52 20.29 1.26 5.81
C PHE A 52 21.37 0.22 6.13
N GLU A 53 20.98 -1.02 6.43
CA GLU A 53 21.93 -2.10 6.75
C GLU A 53 22.46 -2.83 5.51
N VAL A 54 21.85 -2.61 4.34
CA VAL A 54 22.35 -3.17 3.08
C VAL A 54 23.59 -2.40 2.65
N PRO A 55 24.78 -3.05 2.56
CA PRO A 55 26.00 -2.37 2.14
C PRO A 55 25.84 -1.75 0.75
N SER A 56 26.13 -0.44 0.62
CA SER A 56 26.17 0.24 -0.67
C SER A 56 27.61 0.26 -1.18
N PRO A 57 27.88 -0.03 -2.47
CA PRO A 57 29.21 0.12 -3.04
C PRO A 57 29.62 1.59 -3.26
N GLY A 58 28.79 2.57 -2.90
CA GLY A 58 29.03 4.00 -3.10
C GLY A 58 28.96 4.83 -1.81
N PRO A 59 29.40 6.11 -1.86
CA PRO A 59 29.31 7.02 -0.72
C PRO A 59 27.85 7.26 -0.32
N ASP A 60 27.58 7.44 0.98
CA ASP A 60 26.26 7.87 1.46
C ASP A 60 25.93 9.26 0.91
N LEU A 61 25.17 9.31 -0.18
CA LEU A 61 24.67 10.55 -0.76
C LEU A 61 23.44 10.99 0.03
N LYS A 62 23.56 12.12 0.74
CA LYS A 62 22.42 12.74 1.42
C LYS A 62 21.29 12.96 0.41
N ARG A 63 20.07 12.49 0.76
CA ARG A 63 18.82 12.57 -0.04
C ARG A 63 18.69 11.55 -1.19
N GLU A 64 19.56 10.55 -1.27
CA GLU A 64 19.37 9.45 -2.22
C GLU A 64 18.28 8.47 -1.75
N LYS A 65 17.19 8.34 -2.53
CA LYS A 65 16.12 7.36 -2.28
C LYS A 65 16.35 6.02 -2.99
N ALA A 66 17.21 5.97 -4.01
CA ALA A 66 17.32 4.84 -4.93
C ALA A 66 17.58 3.50 -4.21
N ARG A 67 18.49 3.48 -3.22
CA ARG A 67 18.75 2.29 -2.41
C ARG A 67 17.50 1.80 -1.68
N MET A 68 16.78 2.72 -1.03
CA MET A 68 15.55 2.37 -0.33
C MET A 68 14.52 1.83 -1.32
N LEU A 69 14.24 2.54 -2.41
CA LEU A 69 13.23 2.15 -3.41
C LEU A 69 13.51 0.78 -4.03
N ALA A 70 14.79 0.40 -4.20
CA ALA A 70 15.16 -0.90 -4.77
C ALA A 70 14.84 -2.11 -3.89
N ILE A 71 14.74 -1.93 -2.56
CA ILE A 71 14.54 -3.01 -1.59
C ILE A 71 13.28 -2.86 -0.75
N PHE A 72 12.65 -1.68 -0.76
CA PHE A 72 11.51 -1.37 0.08
C PHE A 72 10.35 -2.35 -0.19
N PRO A 73 9.77 -3.00 0.82
CA PRO A 73 8.68 -3.94 0.62
C PRO A 73 7.38 -3.16 0.42
N PHE A 74 7.13 -2.60 -0.77
CA PHE A 74 5.92 -1.80 -0.99
C PHE A 74 4.64 -2.62 -0.83
N GLU A 75 3.61 -2.02 -0.23
CA GLU A 75 2.25 -2.58 -0.26
C GLU A 75 1.67 -2.57 -1.69
N TYR A 76 2.03 -1.56 -2.48
CA TYR A 76 1.53 -1.40 -3.85
C TYR A 76 2.62 -0.77 -4.75
N PRO A 77 3.61 -1.55 -5.22
CA PRO A 77 4.76 -1.03 -5.95
C PRO A 77 4.38 -0.43 -7.31
N THR A 78 5.09 0.63 -7.70
CA THR A 78 4.92 1.34 -8.97
C THR A 78 6.20 1.30 -9.81
N GLY A 79 6.04 1.50 -11.12
CA GLY A 79 7.17 1.56 -12.05
C GLY A 79 7.78 2.96 -12.19
N GLY A 80 9.07 2.99 -12.56
CA GLY A 80 9.76 4.20 -13.05
C GLY A 80 10.35 5.11 -11.97
N ILE A 81 10.43 4.65 -10.72
CA ILE A 81 10.96 5.45 -9.59
C ILE A 81 12.28 4.93 -9.02
N GLY A 82 12.85 3.86 -9.58
CA GLY A 82 14.09 3.24 -9.09
C GLY A 82 13.90 1.90 -8.39
N ASP A 83 12.65 1.44 -8.22
CA ASP A 83 12.36 0.02 -8.00
C ASP A 83 12.38 -0.70 -9.37
N PHE A 84 13.28 -1.68 -9.51
CA PHE A 84 13.45 -2.46 -10.75
C PHE A 84 12.66 -3.78 -10.74
N ARG A 85 11.94 -4.09 -9.65
CA ARG A 85 11.07 -5.28 -9.56
C ARG A 85 9.77 -5.06 -10.34
N THR A 86 8.97 -6.12 -10.46
CA THR A 86 7.69 -6.07 -11.17
C THR A 86 6.70 -5.14 -10.46
N PRO A 87 6.19 -4.08 -11.10
CA PRO A 87 5.26 -3.16 -10.45
C PRO A 87 3.84 -3.76 -10.37
N ALA A 88 3.06 -3.31 -9.40
CA ALA A 88 1.61 -3.55 -9.32
C ALA A 88 0.84 -2.53 -10.17
N LEU A 89 1.34 -1.29 -10.25
CA LEU A 89 0.78 -0.20 -11.03
C LEU A 89 1.83 0.39 -11.99
N GLN A 90 1.46 0.48 -13.27
CA GLN A 90 2.23 1.18 -14.29
C GLN A 90 1.32 2.20 -14.97
N VAL A 91 1.73 3.46 -14.93
CA VAL A 91 1.02 4.58 -15.54
C VAL A 91 1.96 5.33 -16.47
N ARG A 92 1.41 5.76 -17.61
CA ARG A 92 2.10 6.59 -18.60
C ARG A 92 1.32 7.87 -18.84
N ASN A 93 1.99 9.01 -18.76
CA ASN A 93 1.38 10.31 -19.07
C ASN A 93 1.32 10.58 -20.57
N GLU A 94 0.67 11.67 -20.97
CA GLU A 94 0.53 12.09 -22.37
C GLU A 94 1.86 12.37 -23.08
N LYS A 95 2.93 12.66 -22.32
CA LYS A 95 4.29 12.88 -22.83
C LYS A 95 5.07 11.57 -23.03
N GLY A 96 4.45 10.43 -22.74
CA GLY A 96 5.08 9.11 -22.84
C GLY A 96 6.00 8.76 -21.66
N MET A 97 6.00 9.56 -20.59
CA MET A 97 6.79 9.28 -19.39
C MET A 97 6.06 8.28 -18.49
N SER A 98 6.81 7.31 -17.98
CA SER A 98 6.29 6.18 -17.20
C SER A 98 6.93 6.11 -15.82
N ALA A 99 6.63 7.09 -14.97
CA ALA A 99 7.07 7.14 -13.57
C ALA A 99 5.89 7.53 -12.68
N CYS A 100 5.66 6.77 -11.62
CA CYS A 100 4.62 7.07 -10.64
C CYS A 100 5.18 6.83 -9.22
N GLU A 101 5.17 7.83 -8.36
CA GLU A 101 5.60 7.72 -6.95
C GLU A 101 4.38 7.91 -6.03
N LEU A 102 3.91 6.83 -5.42
CA LEU A 102 2.77 6.87 -4.50
C LEU A 102 3.23 7.14 -3.07
N LEU A 103 2.74 8.22 -2.50
CA LEU A 103 2.98 8.63 -1.11
C LEU A 103 1.70 8.48 -0.29
N TYR A 104 1.85 8.02 0.95
CA TYR A 104 0.77 7.88 1.91
C TYR A 104 0.15 9.23 2.24
N ARG A 105 -1.18 9.29 2.16
CA ARG A 105 -1.98 10.48 2.49
C ARG A 105 -2.77 10.29 3.78
N ASN A 106 -3.56 9.22 3.88
CA ASN A 106 -4.34 8.89 5.08
C ASN A 106 -4.82 7.43 5.07
N ALA A 107 -5.33 7.00 6.21
CA ALA A 107 -6.02 5.73 6.40
C ALA A 107 -7.37 5.98 7.10
N ARG A 108 -8.38 5.18 6.76
CA ARG A 108 -9.71 5.22 7.37
C ARG A 108 -10.23 3.80 7.55
N VAL A 109 -10.92 3.56 8.66
CA VAL A 109 -11.59 2.29 8.94
C VAL A 109 -13.08 2.52 8.86
N GLU A 110 -13.76 1.68 8.08
CA GLU A 110 -15.20 1.71 7.90
C GLU A 110 -15.78 0.32 8.20
N PHE A 111 -16.98 0.26 8.76
CA PHE A 111 -17.67 -1.00 8.98
C PHE A 111 -18.29 -1.49 7.67
N GLY A 112 -18.27 -2.81 7.49
CA GLY A 112 -18.80 -3.50 6.32
C GLY A 112 -17.82 -3.54 5.16
N LYS A 113 -18.29 -4.14 4.05
CA LYS A 113 -17.55 -4.23 2.81
C LYS A 113 -18.19 -3.37 1.71
N PRO A 114 -17.50 -2.36 1.16
CA PRO A 114 -18.03 -1.58 0.04
C PRO A 114 -18.17 -2.44 -1.21
N LYS A 115 -19.24 -2.19 -1.98
CA LYS A 115 -19.45 -2.79 -3.30
C LYS A 115 -18.47 -2.20 -4.31
N LEU A 116 -18.10 -3.00 -5.32
CA LEU A 116 -17.35 -2.54 -6.49
C LEU A 116 -18.32 -2.35 -7.67
N PRO A 117 -18.67 -1.10 -8.05
CA PRO A 117 -19.66 -0.86 -9.09
C PRO A 117 -19.28 -1.54 -10.41
N GLY A 118 -20.21 -2.33 -10.98
CA GLY A 118 -19.99 -3.04 -12.23
C GLY A 118 -19.11 -4.29 -12.15
N LEU A 119 -18.66 -4.69 -10.96
CA LEU A 119 -17.79 -5.85 -10.75
C LEU A 119 -18.37 -6.81 -9.69
N PRO A 120 -18.18 -8.13 -9.83
CA PRO A 120 -18.44 -9.06 -8.73
C PRO A 120 -17.44 -8.83 -7.60
N SER A 121 -17.91 -8.90 -6.35
CA SER A 121 -17.07 -8.81 -5.15
C SER A 121 -17.63 -9.69 -4.04
N SER A 122 -16.79 -10.10 -3.09
CA SER A 122 -17.30 -10.60 -1.81
C SER A 122 -18.16 -9.53 -1.12
N PHE A 123 -18.96 -9.95 -0.14
CA PHE A 123 -19.91 -9.11 0.57
C PHE A 123 -19.86 -9.41 2.06
N GLY A 124 -20.12 -8.40 2.88
CA GLY A 124 -20.17 -8.52 4.34
C GLY A 124 -20.80 -7.24 4.90
N ASP A 125 -21.59 -7.41 5.95
CA ASP A 125 -22.28 -6.31 6.61
C ASP A 125 -21.39 -5.62 7.65
N GLU A 126 -21.90 -4.52 8.21
CA GLU A 126 -21.22 -3.71 9.23
C GLU A 126 -20.89 -4.46 10.53
N GLN A 127 -21.49 -5.64 10.76
CA GLN A 127 -21.28 -6.44 11.96
C GLN A 127 -20.18 -7.50 11.78
N SER A 128 -19.95 -7.94 10.53
CA SER A 128 -19.08 -9.08 10.21
C SER A 128 -17.74 -8.67 9.61
N VAL A 129 -17.66 -7.49 8.99
CA VAL A 129 -16.47 -7.06 8.25
C VAL A 129 -16.08 -5.64 8.65
N GLU A 130 -14.79 -5.37 8.73
CA GLU A 130 -14.24 -4.02 8.72
C GLU A 130 -13.41 -3.84 7.43
N THR A 131 -13.47 -2.65 6.84
CA THR A 131 -12.67 -2.28 5.68
C THR A 131 -11.73 -1.14 6.03
N LEU A 132 -10.43 -1.37 5.87
CA LEU A 132 -9.43 -0.33 5.82
C LEU A 132 -9.37 0.24 4.41
N THR A 133 -9.44 1.56 4.33
CA THR A 133 -9.15 2.33 3.13
C THR A 133 -7.86 3.10 3.36
N VAL A 134 -6.86 2.91 2.49
CA VAL A 134 -5.61 3.69 2.50
C VAL A 134 -5.53 4.52 1.24
N GLU A 135 -5.46 5.84 1.40
CA GLU A 135 -5.26 6.76 0.28
C GLU A 135 -3.78 7.02 0.07
N LEU A 136 -3.34 6.78 -1.16
CA LEU A 136 -2.03 7.15 -1.68
C LEU A 136 -2.20 8.20 -2.79
N GLU A 137 -1.21 9.06 -2.96
CA GLU A 137 -1.19 10.05 -4.03
C GLU A 137 0.17 10.13 -4.72
N ASP A 138 0.13 10.35 -6.04
CA ASP A 138 1.25 10.86 -6.80
C ASP A 138 1.08 12.38 -6.95
N PRO A 139 1.94 13.20 -6.31
CA PRO A 139 1.79 14.65 -6.33
C PRO A 139 2.15 15.28 -7.69
N VAL A 140 2.91 14.58 -8.54
CA VAL A 140 3.33 15.07 -9.86
C VAL A 140 2.26 14.78 -10.90
N LEU A 141 1.73 13.56 -10.90
CA LEU A 141 0.67 13.14 -11.82
C LEU A 141 -0.73 13.58 -11.36
N HIS A 142 -0.88 14.02 -10.10
CA HIS A 142 -2.17 14.22 -9.44
C HIS A 142 -3.05 12.96 -9.53
N LEU A 143 -2.44 11.80 -9.33
CA LEU A 143 -3.09 10.50 -9.36
C LEU A 143 -3.38 10.05 -7.93
N ARG A 144 -4.65 9.78 -7.61
CA ARG A 144 -5.03 9.20 -6.32
C ARG A 144 -5.26 7.70 -6.48
N VAL A 145 -4.64 6.91 -5.60
CA VAL A 145 -4.81 5.47 -5.53
C VAL A 145 -5.36 5.12 -4.15
N THR A 146 -6.54 4.53 -4.13
CA THR A 146 -7.19 4.09 -2.90
C THR A 146 -7.10 2.56 -2.82
N LEU A 147 -6.38 2.07 -1.81
CA LEU A 147 -6.27 0.65 -1.50
C LEU A 147 -7.36 0.27 -0.50
N PHE A 148 -8.10 -0.79 -0.78
CA PHE A 148 -9.13 -1.33 0.11
C PHE A 148 -8.67 -2.67 0.66
N TYR A 149 -8.78 -2.85 1.97
CA TYR A 149 -8.54 -4.11 2.68
C TYR A 149 -9.78 -4.43 3.50
N SER A 150 -10.62 -5.36 3.05
CA SER A 150 -11.78 -5.83 3.84
C SER A 150 -11.41 -7.10 4.59
N VAL A 151 -11.55 -7.08 5.91
CA VAL A 151 -11.15 -8.15 6.84
C VAL A 151 -12.36 -8.95 7.29
N PHE A 152 -12.41 -10.21 6.87
CA PHE A 152 -13.37 -11.23 7.31
C PHE A 152 -12.70 -12.04 8.42
N ALA A 153 -12.84 -11.56 9.66
CA ALA A 153 -12.03 -12.03 10.77
C ALA A 153 -12.23 -13.51 11.10
N LYS A 154 -13.48 -13.99 11.02
CA LYS A 154 -13.85 -15.38 11.36
C LYS A 154 -13.36 -16.38 10.31
N GLU A 155 -13.27 -15.94 9.06
CA GLU A 155 -12.88 -16.77 7.92
C GLU A 155 -11.37 -16.73 7.65
N ASP A 156 -10.59 -15.96 8.42
CA ASP A 156 -9.18 -15.67 8.15
C ASP A 156 -8.92 -15.12 6.73
N VAL A 157 -9.86 -14.32 6.19
CA VAL A 157 -9.78 -13.77 4.84
C VAL A 157 -9.57 -12.26 4.87
N ILE A 158 -8.56 -11.79 4.13
CA ILE A 158 -8.36 -10.37 3.82
C ILE A 158 -8.50 -10.20 2.31
N THR A 159 -9.48 -9.40 1.89
CA THR A 159 -9.68 -9.10 0.46
C THR A 159 -9.09 -7.75 0.10
N ARG A 160 -8.37 -7.68 -1.02
CA ARG A 160 -7.74 -6.45 -1.53
C ARG A 160 -8.37 -6.00 -2.83
N SER A 161 -8.55 -4.69 -2.98
CA SER A 161 -8.92 -4.07 -4.26
C SER A 161 -8.37 -2.65 -4.34
N VAL A 162 -8.39 -2.07 -5.53
CA VAL A 162 -7.77 -0.78 -5.81
C VAL A 162 -8.74 0.08 -6.62
N ARG A 163 -8.85 1.36 -6.26
CA ARG A 163 -9.48 2.39 -7.09
C ARG A 163 -8.43 3.42 -7.46
N ILE A 164 -8.37 3.74 -8.75
CA ILE A 164 -7.42 4.70 -9.31
C ILE A 164 -8.24 5.87 -9.85
N CYS A 165 -7.93 7.09 -9.39
CA CYS A 165 -8.64 8.31 -9.75
C CYS A 165 -7.63 9.32 -10.30
N ASN A 166 -7.78 9.73 -11.55
CA ASN A 166 -7.01 10.83 -12.12
C ASN A 166 -7.66 12.14 -11.66
N GLU A 167 -6.94 12.91 -10.83
CA GLU A 167 -7.38 14.22 -10.33
C GLU A 167 -6.62 15.37 -11.01
N GLY A 168 -5.73 15.02 -11.93
CA GLY A 168 -4.98 15.94 -12.77
C GLY A 168 -5.75 16.38 -14.01
N LYS A 169 -5.04 17.16 -14.83
CA LYS A 169 -5.54 17.64 -16.13
C LYS A 169 -4.97 16.84 -17.30
N GLU A 170 -3.79 16.24 -17.13
CA GLU A 170 -3.14 15.42 -18.15
C GLU A 170 -3.90 14.09 -18.31
N THR A 171 -3.92 13.57 -19.53
CA THR A 171 -4.44 12.21 -19.77
C THR A 171 -3.42 11.19 -19.29
N LEU A 172 -3.87 10.24 -18.47
CA LEU A 172 -3.05 9.14 -17.95
C LEU A 172 -3.53 7.82 -18.53
N THR A 173 -2.60 7.01 -19.02
CA THR A 173 -2.86 5.64 -19.49
C THR A 173 -2.41 4.65 -18.43
N ILE A 174 -3.32 3.79 -17.97
CA ILE A 174 -2.99 2.67 -17.09
C ILE A 174 -2.51 1.51 -17.96
N GLU A 175 -1.22 1.17 -17.87
CA GLU A 175 -0.61 0.06 -18.60
C GLU A 175 -0.69 -1.25 -17.81
N ARG A 176 -0.74 -1.14 -16.48
CA ARG A 176 -0.87 -2.26 -15.55
C ARG A 176 -1.55 -1.80 -14.28
N ALA A 177 -2.50 -2.57 -13.79
CA ALA A 177 -3.11 -2.38 -12.48
C ALA A 177 -3.51 -3.75 -11.90
N LEU A 178 -2.75 -4.22 -10.92
CA LEU A 178 -3.04 -5.45 -10.18
C LEU A 178 -3.91 -5.15 -8.96
N SER A 179 -4.64 -6.15 -8.47
CA SER A 179 -5.40 -6.01 -7.21
C SER A 179 -4.53 -6.16 -5.96
N VAL A 180 -3.37 -6.83 -6.09
CA VAL A 180 -2.51 -7.24 -4.98
C VAL A 180 -1.05 -7.38 -5.44
N SER A 181 -0.12 -7.10 -4.53
CA SER A 181 1.30 -7.44 -4.60
C SER A 181 1.74 -7.88 -3.21
N MET A 182 2.47 -9.00 -3.11
CA MET A 182 3.12 -9.52 -1.91
C MET A 182 4.34 -10.33 -2.31
#